data_AF-A0A1H1SCQ6-F1
#
_entry.id   AF-A0A1H1SCQ6-F1
#
_cell.length_a   1.000
_cell.length_b   1.000
_cell.length_c   1.000
_cell.angle_alpha   90.00
_cell.angle_beta   90.00
_cell.angle_gamma   90.00
#
_symmetry.space_group_name_H-M   'P 1'
#
loop_
_entity.id
_entity.type
_entity.pdbx_description
1 polymer ?
#
loop_
_entity_poly.entity_id
_entity_poly.type
_entity_poly.pdbx_seq_one_letter_code
_entity_poly.pdbx_strand_id
1 'polypeptide(L)' 'MEDKIEKAIEYYTFKSKEILNFINSKDNLTVEEIIEKGEELAVLESKITALEVAKEN' A
#
# COMPACT_ATOMS: atom_id res chain seq x y z
N MET A 1 -17.61 9.61 -9.81
CA MET A 1 -16.37 10.04 -9.13
C MET A 1 -16.00 9.02 -8.08
N GLU A 2 -16.99 8.61 -7.27
CA GLU A 2 -16.98 7.43 -6.40
C GLU A 2 -16.33 6.18 -7.01
N ASP A 3 -16.79 5.72 -8.19
CA ASP A 3 -16.20 4.54 -8.88
C ASP A 3 -14.70 4.68 -9.20
N LYS A 4 -14.19 5.91 -9.38
CA LYS A 4 -12.76 6.14 -9.61
C LYS A 4 -11.95 6.10 -8.31
N ILE A 5 -12.54 6.58 -7.20
CA ILE A 5 -11.93 6.54 -5.88
C ILE A 5 -11.86 5.10 -5.38
N GLU A 6 -12.93 4.33 -5.56
CA GLU A 6 -12.98 2.92 -5.17
C GLU A 6 -11.95 2.08 -5.93
N LYS A 7 -11.86 2.23 -7.25
CA LYS A 7 -10.81 1.58 -8.06
C LYS A 7 -9.39 1.97 -7.63
N ALA A 8 -9.19 3.21 -7.20
CA ALA A 8 -7.88 3.66 -6.71
C ALA A 8 -7.54 3.02 -5.36
N ILE A 9 -8.51 2.94 -4.44
CA ILE A 9 -8.35 2.24 -3.15
C ILE A 9 -8.04 0.76 -3.39
N GLU A 10 -8.78 0.09 -4.27
CA GLU A 10 -8.53 -1.31 -4.64
C GLU A 10 -7.11 -1.51 -5.19
N TYR A 11 -6.68 -0.63 -6.11
CA TYR A 11 -5.36 -0.67 -6.71
C TYR A 11 -4.24 -0.53 -5.67
N TYR A 12 -4.31 0.48 -4.79
CA TYR A 12 -3.28 0.70 -3.78
C TYR A 12 -3.29 -0.38 -2.69
N THR A 13 -4.47 -0.92 -2.36
CA THR A 13 -4.59 -2.07 -1.46
C THR A 13 -3.94 -3.32 -2.07
N PHE A 14 -4.17 -3.57 -3.37
CA PHE A 14 -3.52 -4.66 -4.08
C PHE A 14 -2.00 -4.51 -4.06
N LYS A 15 -1.47 -3.32 -4.35
CA LYS A 15 -0.02 -3.04 -4.30
C LYS A 15 0.57 -3.26 -2.92
N SER A 16 -0.12 -2.83 -1.86
CA SER A 16 0.30 -3.07 -0.47
C SER A 16 0.40 -4.56 -0.16
N LYS A 17 -0.57 -5.36 -0.64
CA LYS A 17 -0.54 -6.82 -0.49
C LYS A 17 0.61 -7.47 -1.26
N GLU A 18 0.94 -6.99 -2.46
CA GLU A 18 2.12 -7.50 -3.20
C GLU A 18 3.41 -7.30 -2.40
N ILE A 19 3.60 -6.13 -1.80
CA ILE A 19 4.77 -5.83 -0.98
C ILE A 19 4.79 -6.71 0.28
N LEU A 20 3.66 -6.82 1.00
CA LEU A 20 3.56 -7.68 2.18
C LEU A 20 3.84 -9.15 1.83
N ASN A 21 3.31 -9.64 0.72
CA ASN A 21 3.56 -11.01 0.26
C ASN A 21 5.03 -11.21 -0.10
N PHE A 22 5.66 -10.24 -0.75
CA PHE A 22 7.10 -10.28 -1.01
C PHE A 22 7.87 -10.37 0.31
N ILE A 23 7.61 -9.48 1.27
CA ILE A 23 8.30 -9.49 2.57
C ILE A 23 8.12 -10.83 3.27
N ASN A 24 6.89 -11.31 3.39
CA ASN A 24 6.55 -12.55 4.09
C ASN A 24 7.06 -13.81 3.36
N SER A 25 7.38 -13.71 2.07
CA SER A 25 7.96 -14.82 1.30
C SER A 25 9.47 -14.98 1.48
N LYS A 26 10.12 -14.05 2.18
CA LYS A 26 11.57 -13.98 2.34
C LYS A 26 11.97 -14.20 3.79
N ASP A 27 13.02 -14.98 3.99
CA ASP A 27 13.67 -15.24 5.28
C ASP A 27 15.03 -14.55 5.41
N ASN A 28 15.48 -13.88 4.35
CA ASN A 28 16.84 -13.36 4.19
C ASN A 28 16.90 -11.91 3.69
N LEU A 29 15.87 -11.10 3.98
CA LEU A 29 15.86 -9.68 3.63
C LEU A 29 17.00 -8.94 4.32
N THR A 30 17.65 -8.06 3.56
CA THR A 30 18.60 -7.09 4.09
C THR A 30 17.88 -5.99 4.88
N VAL A 31 18.62 -5.28 5.72
CA VAL A 31 18.09 -4.14 6.46
C VAL A 31 17.59 -3.05 5.50
N GLU A 32 18.32 -2.82 4.42
CA GLU A 32 17.98 -1.87 3.37
C GLU A 32 16.66 -2.23 2.68
N GLU A 33 16.45 -3.51 2.32
CA GLU A 33 15.19 -3.96 1.72
C GLU A 33 14.01 -3.81 2.70
N ILE A 34 14.22 -4.07 3.99
CA ILE A 34 13.17 -3.89 5.01
C ILE A 34 12.78 -2.41 5.10
N ILE A 35 13.77 -1.51 5.13
CA ILE A 35 13.53 -0.07 5.20
C ILE A 35 12.79 0.41 3.95
N GLU A 36 13.29 0.07 2.76
CA GLU A 36 12.70 0.48 1.48
C GLU A 36 11.24 0.00 1.38
N LYS A 37 10.95 -1.26 1.71
CA LYS A 37 9.59 -1.78 1.65
C LYS A 37 8.67 -1.22 2.73
N GLY A 38 9.20 -0.88 3.90
CA GLY A 38 8.47 -0.15 4.93
C GLY A 38 8.06 1.25 4.47
N GLU A 39 8.97 1.99 3.82
CA GLU A 39 8.68 3.31 3.25
C GLU A 39 7.64 3.24 2.12
N GLU A 40 7.77 2.26 1.22
CA GLU A 40 6.78 2.01 0.16
C GLU A 40 5.38 1.76 0.74
N LEU A 41 5.27 0.94 1.79
CA LEU A 41 4.00 0.66 2.48
C LEU A 41 3.42 1.92 3.12
N ALA A 42 4.23 2.73 3.81
CA ALA A 42 3.76 3.96 4.45
C ALA A 42 3.19 4.96 3.43
N VAL A 43 3.79 5.08 2.25
CA VAL A 43 3.28 5.91 1.16
C VAL A 43 1.94 5.40 0.64
N LEU A 44 1.78 4.08 0.49
CA LEU A 44 0.53 3.48 0.03
C LEU A 44 -0.59 3.66 1.05
N GLU A 45 -0.31 3.45 2.34
CA GLU A 45 -1.26 3.65 3.43
C GLU A 45 -1.76 5.09 3.45
N SER A 46 -0.86 6.08 3.39
CA SER A 46 -1.22 7.50 3.36
C SER A 46 -2.15 7.84 2.18
N LYS A 47 -1.91 7.26 0.99
CA LYS A 47 -2.76 7.44 -0.19
C LYS A 47 -4.14 6.81 -0.01
N ILE A 48 -4.21 5.61 0.56
CA ILE A 48 -5.47 4.92 0.84
C ILE A 48 -6.30 5.75 1.83
N THR A 49 -5.71 6.19 2.95
CA THR A 49 -6.40 7.02 3.94
C THR A 49 -6.94 8.31 3.33
N ALA A 50 -6.16 9.00 2.50
CA ALA A 50 -6.62 10.22 1.83
C ALA A 50 -7.82 9.95 0.89
N LEU A 51 -7.82 8.81 0.20
CA LEU A 51 -8.91 8.40 -0.69
C LEU A 51 -10.16 7.97 0.08
N GLU A 52 -10.01 7.28 1.21
CA GLU A 52 -11.12 6.92 2.10
C GLU A 52 -11.79 8.17 2.67
N VAL A 53 -11.01 9.13 3.15
CA VAL A 53 -11.54 10.44 3.60
C VAL A 53 -12.26 11.15 2.46
N ALA A 54 -11.72 11.12 1.23
CA ALA A 54 -12.37 11.71 0.07
C ALA A 54 -13.61 10.94 -0.44
N LYS A 55 -13.76 9.66 -0.08
CA LYS A 55 -14.96 8.85 -0.37
C LYS A 55 -16.09 9.16 0.59
N GLU A 56 -15.77 9.47 1.85
CA GLU A 56 -16.74 9.77 2.90
C GLU A 56 -17.28 11.22 2.89
N ASN A 57 -16.63 12.13 2.14
CA ASN A 57 -17.01 13.55 2.00
C ASN A 57 -17.52 13.88 0.61
#